data_AF-A0A9D3YWY9-F1
#
_entry.id   AF-A0A9D3YWY9-F1
#
_cell.length_a   1.000
_cell.length_b   1.000
_cell.length_c   1.000
_cell.angle_alpha   90.00
_cell.angle_beta   90.00
_cell.angle_gamma   90.00
#
_symmetry.space_group_name_H-M   'P 1'
#
loop_
_entity.id
_entity.type
_entity.pdbx_description
1 polymer ?
#
loop_
_entity_poly.entity_id
_entity_poly.type
_entity_poly.pdbx_seq_one_letter_code
_entity_poly.pdbx_strand_id
1 'polypeptide(L)'
;MELTIDTSPPATGSVTIFNNFHRNLFINQDFATFRFKGFSDPHSGEDYFSVGIGTIEGMTDIVPTTKIHKDYLELNLNQLIDGHPYFIVVQVQNVDLVFDVN
;
A
#
# COMPACT_ATOMS: atom_id res chain seq x y z
N MET A 1 -16.02 -32.79 3.82
CA MET A 1 -15.38 -31.58 4.34
C MET A 1 -13.95 -31.64 3.85
N GLU A 2 -13.64 -30.89 2.79
CA GLU A 2 -12.26 -30.71 2.34
C GLU A 2 -11.79 -29.32 2.78
N LEU A 3 -10.53 -29.26 3.21
CA LEU A 3 -9.85 -28.02 3.57
C LEU A 3 -8.98 -27.66 2.36
N THR A 4 -9.31 -26.57 1.68
CA THR A 4 -8.52 -26.10 0.54
C THR A 4 -7.62 -24.97 1.02
N ILE A 5 -6.31 -25.17 0.94
CA ILE A 5 -5.32 -24.14 1.22
C ILE A 5 -5.18 -23.28 -0.03
N ASP A 6 -5.52 -21.99 0.05
CA ASP A 6 -5.18 -21.08 -1.03
C ASP A 6 -3.66 -20.87 -1.06
N THR A 7 -3.08 -21.09 -2.24
CA THR A 7 -1.65 -20.87 -2.51
C THR A 7 -1.46 -19.89 -3.67
N SER A 8 -2.54 -19.25 -4.13
CA SER A 8 -2.49 -18.26 -5.20
C SER A 8 -1.69 -17.03 -4.75
N PRO A 9 -0.76 -16.53 -5.58
CA PRO A 9 0.01 -15.35 -5.23
C PRO A 9 -0.90 -14.11 -5.28
N PRO A 10 -0.71 -13.14 -4.37
CA PRO A 10 -1.41 -11.86 -4.45
C PRO A 10 -1.15 -11.15 -5.78
N ALA A 11 -2.17 -10.47 -6.30
CA ALA A 11 -2.04 -9.67 -7.50
C ALA A 11 -1.20 -8.43 -7.23
N THR A 12 -0.22 -8.19 -8.11
CA THR A 12 0.57 -6.97 -8.09
C THR A 12 -0.22 -5.81 -8.72
N GLY A 13 -0.06 -4.63 -8.12
CA GLY A 13 -0.69 -3.41 -8.58
C GLY A 13 0.31 -2.34 -9.00
N SER A 14 -0.18 -1.12 -9.15
CA SER A 14 0.63 0.07 -9.38
C SER A 14 0.32 1.16 -8.36
N VAL A 15 1.36 1.92 -8.03
CA VAL A 15 1.27 3.11 -7.19
C VAL A 15 1.52 4.33 -8.07
N THR A 16 0.58 5.27 -8.08
CA THR A 16 0.73 6.56 -8.76
C THR A 16 0.80 7.66 -7.74
N ILE A 17 1.82 8.52 -7.82
CA ILE A 17 1.99 9.68 -6.94
C ILE A 17 1.44 10.89 -7.66
N PHE A 18 0.41 11.52 -7.10
CA PHE A 18 -0.08 12.81 -7.52
C PHE A 18 0.45 13.86 -6.55
N ASN A 19 1.39 14.66 -7.05
CA ASN A 19 1.74 15.95 -6.45
C ASN A 19 1.37 17.04 -7.47
N ASN A 20 1.06 18.24 -7.02
CA ASN A 20 0.77 19.34 -7.94
C ASN A 20 2.03 19.81 -8.71
N PHE A 21 3.23 19.29 -8.42
CA PHE A 21 4.47 19.65 -9.12
C PHE A 21 5.52 18.51 -9.14
N HIS A 22 5.79 18.01 -10.34
CA HIS A 22 7.00 17.34 -10.87
C HIS A 22 7.70 16.19 -10.11
N ARG A 23 8.41 15.38 -10.91
CA ARG A 23 9.12 14.10 -10.62
C ARG A 23 10.13 14.10 -9.47
N ASN A 24 10.38 15.25 -8.83
CA ASN A 24 11.20 15.38 -7.64
C ASN A 24 10.30 16.02 -6.57
N LEU A 25 10.09 15.34 -5.45
CA LEU A 25 9.21 15.79 -4.37
C LEU A 25 9.88 16.97 -3.65
N PHE A 26 9.72 18.19 -4.17
CA PHE A 26 10.15 19.40 -3.47
C PHE A 26 9.13 19.69 -2.35
N ILE A 27 9.59 19.74 -1.10
CA ILE A 27 8.75 19.91 0.11
C ILE A 27 8.28 21.36 0.25
N ASN A 28 7.55 21.85 -0.75
CA ASN A 28 7.10 23.24 -0.79
C ASN A 28 5.58 23.37 -0.62
N GLN A 29 4.83 22.27 -0.43
CA GLN A 29 3.37 22.26 -0.17
C GLN A 29 2.93 21.08 0.70
N ASP A 30 1.79 21.25 1.38
CA ASP A 30 1.40 20.51 2.60
C ASP A 30 1.09 19.02 2.42
N PHE A 31 0.72 18.53 1.22
CA PHE A 31 0.25 17.15 1.03
C PHE A 31 0.64 16.51 -0.32
N ALA A 32 0.79 15.17 -0.33
CA ALA A 32 0.84 14.34 -1.53
C ALA A 32 -0.25 13.26 -1.50
N THR A 33 -0.81 12.94 -2.66
CA THR A 33 -1.81 11.87 -2.80
C THR A 33 -1.19 10.68 -3.51
N PHE A 34 -1.21 9.51 -2.86
CA PHE A 34 -0.81 8.24 -3.43
C PHE A 34 -2.05 7.49 -3.87
N ARG A 35 -2.08 6.97 -5.09
CA ARG A 35 -3.16 6.15 -5.61
C ARG A 35 -2.67 4.74 -5.87
N PHE A 36 -3.43 3.75 -5.42
CA PHE A 36 -3.13 2.33 -5.49
C PHE A 36 -4.17 1.66 -6.36
N LYS A 37 -3.72 0.84 -7.32
CA LYS A 37 -4.64 0.13 -8.23
C LYS A 37 -4.15 -1.28 -8.50
N GLY A 38 -5.05 -2.26 -8.40
CA GLY A 38 -4.79 -3.65 -8.78
C GLY A 38 -4.10 -4.51 -7.72
N PHE A 39 -3.82 -3.95 -6.53
CA PHE A 39 -3.40 -4.73 -5.37
C PHE A 39 -4.61 -5.44 -4.79
N SER A 40 -4.65 -6.76 -4.90
CA SER A 40 -5.77 -7.57 -4.41
C SER A 40 -5.28 -8.99 -4.19
N ASP A 41 -6.00 -9.74 -3.36
CA ASP A 41 -5.86 -11.18 -3.28
C ASP A 41 -7.24 -11.79 -3.59
N PRO A 42 -7.37 -12.64 -4.63
CA PRO A 42 -8.68 -13.02 -5.18
C PRO A 42 -9.61 -13.77 -4.23
N HIS A 43 -9.08 -14.41 -3.17
CA HIS A 43 -9.85 -15.26 -2.27
C HIS A 43 -10.05 -14.68 -0.87
N SER A 44 -9.35 -13.59 -0.52
CA SER A 44 -9.48 -12.92 0.79
C SER A 44 -10.65 -11.91 0.88
N GLY A 45 -11.39 -11.70 -0.22
CA GLY A 45 -12.48 -10.71 -0.28
C GLY A 45 -11.99 -9.26 -0.25
N GLU A 46 -12.82 -8.33 -0.76
CA GLU A 46 -12.63 -6.85 -0.82
C GLU A 46 -11.22 -6.31 -0.51
N ASP A 47 -10.38 -6.14 -1.54
CA ASP A 47 -9.13 -5.33 -1.60
C ASP A 47 -8.46 -4.94 -0.26
N TYR A 48 -8.04 -5.91 0.56
CA TYR A 48 -7.26 -5.66 1.76
C TYR A 48 -5.77 -5.61 1.44
N PHE A 49 -5.22 -4.42 1.21
CA PHE A 49 -3.78 -4.22 1.28
C PHE A 49 -3.42 -3.16 2.33
N SER A 50 -2.23 -3.30 2.89
CA SER A 50 -1.69 -2.35 3.85
C SER A 50 -0.61 -1.50 3.21
N VAL A 51 -0.56 -0.23 3.60
CA VAL A 51 0.42 0.72 3.11
C VAL A 51 1.15 1.32 4.30
N GLY A 52 2.47 1.46 4.17
CA GLY A 52 3.30 2.26 5.07
C GLY A 52 4.35 3.04 4.29
N ILE A 53 4.97 4.00 4.96
CA ILE A 53 6.01 4.86 4.39
C ILE A 53 7.18 4.92 5.36
N GLY A 54 8.39 4.80 4.84
CA GLY A 54 9.60 4.87 5.65
C GLY A 54 10.77 5.56 4.97
N THR A 55 11.81 5.79 5.76
CA THR A 55 13.09 6.41 5.34
C THR A 55 14.06 5.39 4.75
N ILE A 56 13.83 4.10 5.02
CA ILE A 56 14.64 2.98 4.56
C ILE A 56 13.71 1.94 3.91
N GLU A 57 14.21 1.25 2.89
CA GLU A 57 13.49 0.15 2.23
C GLU A 57 13.00 -0.87 3.26
N GLY A 58 11.70 -1.18 3.23
CA GLY A 58 11.05 -2.13 4.14
C GLY A 58 10.68 -1.58 5.52
N MET A 59 11.09 -0.36 5.88
CA MET A 59 10.64 0.30 7.12
C MET A 59 9.39 1.14 6.88
N THR A 60 8.63 1.36 7.94
CA THR A 60 7.40 2.17 7.94
C THR A 60 7.38 3.17 9.10
N ASP A 61 8.52 3.87 9.29
CA ASP A 61 8.80 4.79 10.41
C ASP A 61 8.16 6.18 10.26
N ILE A 62 7.67 6.55 9.07
CA ILE A 62 6.97 7.81 8.83
C ILE A 62 5.45 7.61 8.88
N VAL A 63 4.96 6.61 8.14
CA VAL A 63 3.56 6.15 8.22
C VAL A 63 3.59 4.67 8.58
N PRO A 64 3.17 4.30 9.80
CA PRO A 64 3.04 2.91 10.17
C PRO A 64 2.11 2.17 9.22
N THR A 65 2.45 0.91 8.93
CA THR A 65 1.64 0.05 8.07
C THR A 65 0.18 0.02 8.51
N THR A 66 -0.71 0.53 7.66
CA THR A 66 -2.14 0.63 7.91
C THR A 66 -2.91 -0.02 6.79
N LYS A 67 -3.92 -0.84 7.15
CA LYS A 67 -4.90 -1.37 6.20
C LYS A 67 -5.70 -0.22 5.60
N ILE A 68 -5.76 -0.15 4.28
CA ILE A 68 -6.59 0.83 3.58
C ILE A 68 -7.67 0.12 2.77
N HIS A 69 -8.88 0.68 2.80
CA HIS A 69 -10.04 0.21 2.01
C HIS A 69 -10.33 1.16 0.83
N LYS A 70 -9.41 2.10 0.59
CA LYS A 70 -9.52 3.14 -0.43
C LYS A 70 -8.39 2.94 -1.42
N ASP A 71 -8.64 3.34 -2.66
CA ASP A 71 -7.63 3.36 -3.71
C ASP A 71 -6.63 4.52 -3.53
N TYR A 72 -6.66 5.27 -2.42
CA TYR A 72 -5.76 6.40 -2.18
C TYR A 72 -5.37 6.63 -0.71
N LEU A 73 -4.22 7.28 -0.51
CA LEU A 73 -3.69 7.78 0.76
C LEU A 73 -3.22 9.23 0.58
N GLU A 74 -3.61 10.13 1.47
CA GLU A 74 -3.07 11.49 1.53
C GLU A 74 -2.05 11.60 2.65
N LEU A 75 -0.86 12.09 2.33
CA LEU A 75 0.25 12.24 3.25
C LEU A 75 0.54 13.71 3.46
N ASN A 76 0.59 14.16 4.71
CA ASN A 76 1.13 15.47 5.02
C ASN A 76 2.65 15.45 4.86
N LEU A 77 3.22 16.40 4.11
CA LEU A 77 4.65 16.44 3.79
C LEU A 77 5.51 17.13 4.86
N ASN A 78 4.91 17.75 5.89
CA ASN A 78 5.66 18.44 6.96
C ASN A 78 6.50 17.49 7.83
N GLN A 79 6.22 16.19 7.78
CA GLN A 79 7.03 15.15 8.43
C GLN A 79 8.17 14.63 7.55
N LEU A 80 8.26 15.10 6.30
CA LEU A 80 9.33 14.74 5.36
C LEU A 80 10.42 15.82 5.34
N ILE A 81 11.64 15.42 4.99
CA ILE A 81 12.86 16.23 4.95
C ILE A 81 13.31 16.36 3.50
N ASP A 82 13.58 17.60 3.07
CA ASP A 82 13.93 17.88 1.69
C ASP A 82 15.23 17.18 1.28
N GLY A 83 15.26 16.65 0.06
CA GLY A 83 16.38 15.87 -0.45
C GLY A 83 16.56 14.48 0.18
N HIS A 84 15.70 14.05 1.10
CA HIS A 84 15.74 12.69 1.65
C HIS A 84 14.83 11.75 0.84
N PRO A 85 15.32 10.56 0.41
CA PRO A 85 14.47 9.58 -0.24
C PRO A 85 13.52 8.91 0.77
N TYR A 86 12.31 8.59 0.30
CA TYR A 86 11.29 7.87 1.07
C TYR A 86 10.78 6.68 0.26
N PHE A 87 10.41 5.62 0.98
CA PHE A 87 9.96 4.36 0.42
C PHE A 87 8.51 4.11 0.80
N ILE A 88 7.70 3.71 -0.19
CA ILE A 88 6.33 3.24 0.04
C ILE A 88 6.38 1.72 0.11
N VAL A 89 5.87 1.18 1.19
CA VAL A 89 5.74 -0.27 1.40
C VAL A 89 4.28 -0.64 1.19
N VAL A 90 4.01 -1.46 0.17
CA VAL A 90 2.68 -2.02 -0.08
C VAL A 90 2.72 -3.50 0.26
N GLN A 91 1.82 -3.95 1.12
CA GLN A 91 1.71 -5.34 1.56
C GLN A 91 0.33 -5.87 1.23
N VAL A 92 0.29 -6.90 0.38
CA VAL A 92 -0.90 -7.72 0.13
C VAL A 92 -0.63 -9.07 0.77
N GLN A 93 -1.55 -9.56 1.58
CA GLN A 93 -1.45 -10.87 2.20
C GLN A 93 -2.51 -11.76 1.58
N ASN A 94 -2.12 -12.97 1.18
CA ASN A 94 -3.09 -14.01 0.96
C ASN A 94 -3.64 -14.40 2.33
N VAL A 95 -4.94 -14.17 2.50
CA VAL A 95 -5.67 -14.55 3.71
C VAL A 95 -6.81 -15.45 3.23
N ASP A 96 -6.60 -16.77 3.10
CA ASP A 96 -7.44 -17.71 3.83
C ASP A 96 -7.19 -19.21 3.56
N LEU A 97 -7.47 -19.97 4.62
CA LEU A 97 -7.94 -21.36 4.56
C LEU A 97 -9.40 -21.33 4.10
N VAL A 98 -9.72 -21.85 2.92
CA VAL A 98 -11.10 -21.92 2.44
C VAL A 98 -11.74 -23.22 2.92
N PHE A 99 -12.85 -23.11 3.65
CA PHE A 99 -13.73 -24.24 3.96
C PHE A 99 -14.81 -24.32 2.88
N ASP A 100 -14.69 -25.28 1.97
CA ASP A 100 -15.73 -25.51 0.98
C ASP A 100 -16.85 -26.37 1.59
N VAL A 101 -18.07 -25.83 1.61
CA VAL A 101 -19.28 -26.58 1.98
C VAL A 101 -20.01 -26.89 0.67
N ASN A 102 -19.81 -28.13 0.20
CA ASN A 102 -20.48 -28.72 -0.97
C ASN A 102 -21.97 -28.37 -1.06
#